data_AF-A0A644WZK3-F1
#
_entry.id   AF-A0A644WZK3-F1
#
_cell.length_a   1.000
_cell.length_b   1.000
_cell.length_c   1.000
_cell.angle_alpha   90.00
_cell.angle_beta   90.00
_cell.angle_gamma   90.00
#
_symmetry.space_group_name_H-M   'P 1'
#
loop_
_entity.id
_entity.type
_entity.pdbx_description
1 polymer ?
#
loop_
_entity_poly.entity_id
_entity_poly.type
_entity_poly.pdbx_seq_one_letter_code
_entity_poly.pdbx_strand_id
1 'polypeptide(L)'
;MTGLSNNMITAIFCLFMLGICLYYYVHINSAIQKSSTGLSEFMTFLKTINREELSYAFEEINQKAGETEIATYWESYKHSIIKSQDENEEILFAKEGAENYFDSEIMLSRYLNISYYGNAAGQFTGLGILGTFVGLTLGIGGILSNMDDMKQGIEVLLGGVSTAFITSIVGILLSIFYTWFYKSRLYKFNEKTQEICSILDDLFPKKTTEMILYDQLLESKAQTIELKRFNDDIAITMANTFEEMLNNSFLRRIDENFEKTFSLLERVEEVVANQGAAISNEIKPLIGSLEVEIKKLTSKVGNELGDKIDNELGEQLAGFAKTLEGFTELMKNSLAEQDKANQNTLKLQEGLQEILKSNTHDMVNAFKGAIGEFSSSIGVLQAQANQISEESVKAGMRNIENTEKMGKDAVTNIEKMISTLDTTSEESVNRLRKVLDETEQTLSASVKNIGDMLEKYGKMVNMAEQVLGAAEDTAASFSSAAGEVTKATNGVAQSVSVIGSQQKELQANLNDTIVSMKTLSNSTLETNRTTIEQLHTMKDVWERYRDAGRNLEEAFAAILKGLVECQNATGESLKTYKNELDKELSQSLESLAGIVDELNDNLDELKKIKK
;
A
#
# COMPACT_ATOMS: atom_id res chain seq x y z
N MET A 1 -60.53 -14.82 -104.65
CA MET A 1 -60.22 -15.36 -103.30
C MET A 1 -60.98 -14.53 -102.30
N THR A 2 -61.89 -15.17 -101.59
CA THR A 2 -62.88 -14.60 -100.66
C THR A 2 -62.21 -13.82 -99.53
N GLY A 3 -62.52 -12.52 -99.43
CA GLY A 3 -62.09 -11.69 -98.31
C GLY A 3 -62.68 -12.18 -97.00
N LEU A 4 -61.86 -12.23 -95.94
CA LEU A 4 -62.32 -12.45 -94.58
C LEU A 4 -63.39 -11.39 -94.24
N SER A 5 -64.50 -11.77 -93.60
CA SER A 5 -65.50 -10.80 -93.13
C SER A 5 -64.87 -9.87 -92.06
N ASN A 6 -65.29 -8.61 -92.01
CA ASN A 6 -64.77 -7.60 -91.05
C ASN A 6 -64.85 -8.08 -89.59
N ASN A 7 -65.87 -8.88 -89.26
CA ASN A 7 -66.03 -9.49 -87.94
C ASN A 7 -64.90 -10.49 -87.62
N MET A 8 -64.40 -11.24 -88.62
CA MET A 8 -63.32 -12.19 -88.44
C MET A 8 -61.97 -11.50 -88.20
N ILE A 9 -61.72 -10.38 -88.89
CA ILE A 9 -60.51 -9.55 -88.69
C ILE A 9 -60.52 -8.92 -87.29
N THR A 10 -61.67 -8.38 -86.87
CA THR A 10 -61.87 -7.85 -85.51
C THR A 10 -61.59 -8.92 -84.45
N ALA A 11 -62.16 -10.12 -84.64
CA ALA A 11 -61.98 -11.23 -83.71
C ALA A 11 -60.50 -11.66 -83.62
N ILE A 12 -59.79 -11.78 -84.74
CA ILE A 12 -58.36 -12.11 -84.77
C ILE A 12 -57.54 -11.05 -84.02
N PHE A 13 -57.83 -9.76 -84.24
CA PHE A 13 -57.10 -8.66 -83.58
C PHE A 13 -57.35 -8.63 -82.06
N CYS A 14 -58.60 -8.81 -81.64
CA CYS A 14 -58.94 -8.91 -80.22
C CYS A 14 -58.31 -10.14 -79.56
N LEU A 15 -58.31 -11.30 -80.23
CA LEU A 15 -57.64 -12.51 -79.75
C LEU A 15 -56.12 -12.33 -79.65
N PHE A 16 -55.51 -11.59 -80.57
CA PHE A 16 -54.08 -11.26 -80.51
C PHE A 16 -53.75 -10.38 -79.30
N MET A 17 -54.53 -9.32 -79.05
CA MET A 17 -54.35 -8.49 -77.85
C MET A 17 -54.56 -9.28 -76.56
N LEU A 18 -55.57 -10.14 -76.52
CA LEU A 18 -55.81 -11.05 -75.40
C LEU A 18 -54.65 -12.04 -75.21
N GLY A 19 -54.08 -12.56 -76.29
CA GLY A 19 -52.91 -13.44 -76.26
C GLY A 19 -51.68 -12.77 -75.65
N ILE A 20 -51.40 -11.52 -76.01
CA ILE A 20 -50.32 -10.73 -75.39
C ILE A 20 -50.60 -10.47 -73.91
N CYS A 21 -51.84 -10.10 -73.57
CA CYS A 21 -52.23 -9.86 -72.18
C CYS A 21 -52.09 -11.14 -71.34
N LEU A 22 -52.49 -12.29 -71.87
CA LEU A 22 -52.35 -13.59 -71.21
C LEU A 22 -50.88 -13.98 -71.07
N TYR A 23 -50.05 -13.72 -72.09
CA TYR A 23 -48.60 -13.94 -72.02
C TYR A 23 -47.96 -13.12 -70.90
N TYR A 24 -48.25 -11.82 -70.82
CA TYR A 24 -47.76 -10.97 -69.73
C TYR A 24 -48.30 -11.42 -68.37
N TYR A 25 -49.58 -11.79 -68.28
CA TYR A 25 -50.17 -12.31 -67.05
C TYR A 25 -49.42 -13.54 -66.54
N VAL A 26 -49.17 -14.53 -67.41
CA VAL A 26 -48.45 -15.76 -67.05
C VAL A 26 -47.00 -15.45 -66.67
N HIS A 27 -46.32 -14.60 -67.44
CA HIS A 27 -44.91 -14.28 -67.21
C HIS A 27 -44.71 -13.52 -65.88
N ILE A 28 -45.51 -12.49 -65.61
CA ILE A 28 -45.44 -11.71 -64.36
C ILE A 28 -45.79 -12.59 -63.17
N ASN A 29 -46.85 -13.40 -63.26
CA ASN A 29 -47.22 -14.28 -62.16
C ASN A 29 -46.16 -15.36 -61.91
N SER A 30 -45.54 -15.92 -62.96
CA SER A 30 -44.43 -16.87 -62.82
C SER A 30 -43.20 -16.23 -62.16
N ALA A 31 -42.82 -15.02 -62.57
CA ALA A 31 -41.70 -14.29 -62.00
C ALA A 31 -41.92 -13.96 -60.50
N ILE A 32 -43.10 -13.45 -60.15
CA ILE A 32 -43.47 -13.16 -58.76
C ILE A 32 -43.57 -14.43 -57.94
N GLN A 33 -44.10 -15.52 -58.50
CA GLN A 33 -44.16 -16.80 -57.81
C GLN A 33 -42.77 -17.36 -57.50
N LYS A 34 -41.83 -17.34 -58.46
CA LYS A 34 -40.44 -17.76 -58.21
C LYS A 34 -39.82 -16.97 -57.07
N SER A 35 -39.83 -15.65 -57.19
CA SER A 35 -39.27 -14.75 -56.17
C SER A 35 -39.93 -14.89 -54.80
N SER A 36 -41.25 -15.11 -54.73
CA SER A 36 -41.99 -15.21 -53.46
C SER A 36 -42.01 -16.60 -52.83
N THR A 37 -41.64 -17.66 -53.55
CA THR A 37 -41.65 -19.03 -53.01
C THR A 37 -40.58 -19.17 -51.92
N GLY A 38 -39.34 -18.78 -52.21
CA GLY A 38 -38.25 -18.80 -51.21
C GLY A 38 -38.52 -17.89 -50.01
N LEU A 39 -39.07 -16.69 -50.23
CA LEU A 39 -39.50 -15.77 -49.17
C LEU A 39 -40.55 -16.40 -48.26
N SER A 40 -41.57 -17.05 -48.82
CA SER A 40 -42.67 -17.65 -48.05
C SER A 40 -42.24 -18.88 -47.26
N GLU A 41 -41.37 -19.71 -47.84
CA GLU A 41 -40.79 -20.89 -47.16
C GLU A 41 -39.92 -20.47 -45.98
N PHE A 42 -39.03 -19.50 -46.19
CA PHE A 42 -38.17 -18.98 -45.14
C PHE A 42 -38.95 -18.28 -44.04
N MET A 43 -39.93 -17.45 -44.40
CA MET A 43 -40.82 -16.79 -43.44
C MET A 43 -41.59 -17.79 -42.56
N THR A 44 -42.10 -18.88 -43.15
CA THR A 44 -42.84 -19.91 -42.40
C THR A 44 -41.92 -20.60 -41.39
N PHE A 45 -40.66 -20.84 -41.78
CA PHE A 45 -39.65 -21.38 -40.89
C PHE A 45 -39.30 -20.41 -39.75
N LEU A 46 -39.01 -19.14 -40.05
CA LEU A 46 -38.69 -18.13 -39.04
C LEU A 46 -39.77 -17.96 -37.97
N LYS A 47 -41.05 -18.06 -38.35
CA LYS A 47 -42.20 -17.99 -37.41
C LYS A 47 -42.25 -19.16 -36.41
N THR A 48 -41.49 -20.23 -36.62
CA THR A 48 -41.43 -21.37 -35.68
C THR A 48 -40.38 -21.19 -34.58
N ILE A 49 -39.51 -20.19 -34.70
CA ILE A 49 -38.37 -20.00 -33.81
C ILE A 49 -38.77 -19.04 -32.68
N ASN A 50 -38.51 -19.46 -31.44
CA ASN A 50 -38.65 -18.59 -30.27
C ASN A 50 -37.35 -17.81 -30.03
N ARG A 51 -37.48 -16.57 -29.56
CA ARG A 51 -36.35 -15.66 -29.28
C ARG A 51 -35.37 -16.20 -28.23
N GLU A 52 -35.87 -16.99 -27.29
CA GLU A 52 -35.05 -17.62 -26.23
C GLU A 52 -34.12 -18.73 -26.78
N GLU A 53 -34.46 -19.36 -27.92
CA GLU A 53 -33.67 -20.43 -28.55
C GLU A 53 -32.84 -19.92 -29.75
N LEU A 54 -32.82 -18.60 -29.97
CA LEU A 54 -32.31 -17.97 -31.18
C LEU A 54 -30.83 -18.25 -31.44
N SER A 55 -29.99 -18.26 -30.39
CA SER A 55 -28.55 -18.57 -30.53
C SER A 55 -28.32 -20.00 -31.02
N TYR A 56 -29.10 -20.97 -30.53
CA TYR A 56 -29.01 -22.37 -30.96
C TYR A 56 -29.59 -22.60 -32.36
N ALA A 57 -30.69 -21.92 -32.68
CA ALA A 57 -31.36 -22.03 -33.98
C ALA A 57 -30.64 -21.26 -35.11
N PHE A 58 -29.63 -20.42 -34.79
CA PHE A 58 -28.97 -19.57 -35.79
C PHE A 58 -28.34 -20.34 -36.95
N GLU A 59 -27.73 -21.49 -36.68
CA GLU A 59 -27.15 -22.33 -37.73
C GLU A 59 -28.23 -22.97 -38.62
N GLU A 60 -29.37 -23.34 -38.03
CA GLU A 60 -30.52 -23.86 -38.78
C GLU A 60 -31.16 -22.77 -39.66
N ILE A 61 -31.28 -21.53 -39.15
CA ILE A 61 -31.70 -20.36 -39.95
C ILE A 61 -30.76 -20.15 -41.12
N ASN A 62 -29.45 -20.22 -40.89
CA ASN A 62 -28.45 -20.05 -41.91
C ASN A 62 -28.54 -21.12 -43.01
N GLN A 63 -28.68 -22.39 -42.61
CA GLN A 63 -28.87 -23.50 -43.55
C GLN A 63 -30.16 -23.32 -44.37
N LYS A 64 -31.28 -23.00 -43.71
CA LYS A 64 -32.58 -22.86 -44.37
C LYS A 64 -32.62 -21.69 -45.34
N ALA A 65 -32.02 -20.56 -45.00
CA ALA A 65 -31.91 -19.43 -45.91
C ALA A 65 -31.07 -19.79 -47.16
N GLY A 66 -29.97 -20.53 -46.98
CA GLY A 66 -29.09 -20.99 -48.05
C GLY A 66 -29.75 -21.92 -49.07
N GLU A 67 -30.78 -22.66 -48.68
CA GLU A 67 -31.55 -23.56 -49.55
C GLU A 67 -32.54 -22.82 -50.48
N THR A 68 -32.79 -21.53 -50.24
CA THR A 68 -33.86 -20.76 -50.90
C THR A 68 -33.29 -19.68 -51.84
N GLU A 69 -34.17 -19.08 -52.66
CA GLU A 69 -33.78 -18.00 -53.58
C GLU A 69 -33.31 -16.71 -52.88
N ILE A 70 -33.46 -16.61 -51.55
CA ILE A 70 -33.06 -15.43 -50.77
C ILE A 70 -31.64 -15.50 -50.20
N ALA A 71 -30.91 -16.59 -50.44
CA ALA A 71 -29.59 -16.85 -49.84
C ALA A 71 -28.62 -15.65 -49.92
N THR A 72 -28.56 -14.96 -51.06
CA THR A 72 -27.67 -13.80 -51.24
C THR A 72 -28.03 -12.60 -50.35
N TYR A 73 -29.33 -12.38 -50.12
CA TYR A 73 -29.83 -11.31 -49.25
C TYR A 73 -29.61 -11.66 -47.79
N TRP A 74 -29.84 -12.93 -47.43
CA TRP A 74 -29.55 -13.44 -46.10
C TRP A 74 -28.06 -13.35 -45.74
N GLU A 75 -27.15 -13.78 -46.63
CA GLU A 75 -25.70 -13.66 -46.37
C GLU A 75 -25.26 -12.21 -46.14
N SER A 76 -25.91 -11.26 -46.83
CA SER A 76 -25.64 -9.84 -46.65
C SER A 76 -26.17 -9.34 -45.29
N TYR A 77 -27.39 -9.73 -44.91
CA TYR A 77 -27.99 -9.41 -43.61
C TYR A 77 -27.24 -10.05 -42.43
N LYS A 78 -26.81 -11.30 -42.59
CA LYS A 78 -26.04 -12.07 -41.60
C LYS A 78 -24.78 -11.35 -41.13
N HIS A 79 -24.08 -10.66 -42.03
CA HIS A 79 -22.90 -9.86 -41.66
C HIS A 79 -23.22 -8.66 -40.75
N SER A 80 -24.49 -8.23 -40.70
CA SER A 80 -24.95 -7.18 -39.78
C SER A 80 -25.21 -7.70 -38.37
N ILE A 81 -25.27 -9.02 -38.17
CA ILE A 81 -25.61 -9.64 -36.89
C ILE A 81 -24.35 -9.73 -36.01
N ILE A 82 -24.47 -9.28 -34.77
CA ILE A 82 -23.42 -9.32 -33.74
C ILE A 82 -23.84 -10.21 -32.59
N LYS A 83 -22.85 -10.92 -32.03
CA LYS A 83 -22.98 -11.76 -30.85
C LYS A 83 -22.58 -10.94 -29.63
N SER A 84 -23.46 -10.86 -28.63
CA SER A 84 -23.17 -10.27 -27.32
C SER A 84 -23.44 -11.31 -26.25
N GLN A 85 -22.60 -11.35 -25.23
CA GLN A 85 -22.73 -12.29 -24.12
C GLN A 85 -23.22 -11.53 -22.90
N ASP A 86 -24.34 -11.96 -22.32
CA ASP A 86 -24.91 -11.40 -21.10
C ASP A 86 -25.16 -12.54 -20.10
N GLU A 87 -24.57 -12.49 -18.91
CA GLU A 87 -24.74 -13.44 -17.80
C GLU A 87 -24.77 -14.97 -18.14
N ASN A 88 -24.04 -15.39 -19.18
CA ASN A 88 -23.96 -16.76 -19.76
C ASN A 88 -24.98 -17.11 -20.87
N GLU A 89 -25.79 -16.17 -21.33
CA GLU A 89 -26.64 -16.32 -22.51
C GLU A 89 -26.07 -15.53 -23.71
N GLU A 90 -26.05 -16.17 -24.89
CA GLU A 90 -25.62 -15.53 -26.14
C GLU A 90 -26.83 -14.85 -26.80
N ILE A 91 -26.82 -13.52 -26.83
CA ILE A 91 -27.87 -12.72 -27.44
C ILE A 91 -27.37 -12.17 -28.78
N LEU A 92 -28.18 -12.34 -29.83
CA LEU A 92 -27.89 -11.87 -31.17
C LEU A 92 -28.59 -10.54 -31.45
N PHE A 93 -27.87 -9.56 -31.96
CA PHE A 93 -28.39 -8.24 -32.32
C PHE A 93 -28.08 -7.92 -33.79
N ALA A 94 -28.91 -7.14 -34.45
CA ALA A 94 -28.60 -6.58 -35.78
C ALA A 94 -28.09 -5.15 -35.66
N LYS A 95 -27.07 -4.77 -36.45
CA LYS A 95 -26.57 -3.38 -36.53
C LYS A 95 -27.55 -2.46 -37.28
N GLU A 96 -28.24 -3.03 -38.27
CA GLU A 96 -29.13 -2.34 -39.20
C GLU A 96 -30.44 -3.13 -39.32
N GLY A 97 -31.50 -2.48 -39.80
CA GLY A 97 -32.79 -3.13 -40.02
C GLY A 97 -32.77 -4.03 -41.26
N ALA A 98 -33.58 -5.07 -41.25
CA ALA A 98 -33.67 -6.03 -42.35
C ALA A 98 -34.13 -5.39 -43.67
N GLU A 99 -34.85 -4.27 -43.63
CA GLU A 99 -35.28 -3.51 -44.80
C GLU A 99 -34.13 -3.00 -45.68
N ASN A 100 -32.93 -2.81 -45.11
CA ASN A 100 -31.75 -2.39 -45.88
C ASN A 100 -31.24 -3.50 -46.81
N TYR A 101 -31.61 -4.75 -46.56
CA TYR A 101 -31.12 -5.93 -47.27
C TYR A 101 -32.21 -6.61 -48.10
N PHE A 102 -33.46 -6.60 -47.61
CA PHE A 102 -34.60 -7.20 -48.28
C PHE A 102 -35.45 -6.12 -48.96
N ASP A 103 -34.98 -5.64 -50.12
CA ASP A 103 -35.71 -4.67 -50.93
C ASP A 103 -36.56 -5.35 -52.01
N SER A 104 -37.86 -5.02 -52.06
CA SER A 104 -38.81 -5.68 -52.95
C SER A 104 -38.58 -5.37 -54.43
N GLU A 105 -38.06 -4.19 -54.77
CA GLU A 105 -37.76 -3.81 -56.14
C GLU A 105 -36.52 -4.53 -56.65
N ILE A 106 -35.45 -4.57 -55.85
CA ILE A 106 -34.19 -5.26 -56.17
C ILE A 106 -34.46 -6.76 -56.31
N MET A 107 -35.19 -7.38 -55.39
CA MET A 107 -35.50 -8.82 -55.45
C MET A 107 -36.28 -9.20 -56.70
N LEU A 108 -37.26 -8.37 -57.09
CA LEU A 108 -38.11 -8.67 -58.24
C LEU A 108 -37.41 -8.35 -59.58
N SER A 109 -36.49 -7.39 -59.60
CA SER A 109 -35.72 -6.99 -60.79
C SER A 109 -34.91 -8.15 -61.41
N ARG A 110 -34.55 -9.16 -60.61
CA ARG A 110 -33.84 -10.38 -61.06
C ARG A 110 -34.68 -11.23 -62.01
N TYR A 111 -36.01 -11.19 -61.88
CA TYR A 111 -36.94 -12.04 -62.63
C TYR A 111 -37.83 -11.26 -63.59
N LEU A 112 -38.02 -9.97 -63.34
CA LEU A 112 -38.91 -9.11 -64.11
C LEU A 112 -38.28 -7.74 -64.30
N ASN A 113 -38.22 -7.25 -65.53
CA ASN A 113 -37.87 -5.85 -65.77
C ASN A 113 -39.07 -4.97 -65.39
N ILE A 114 -39.06 -4.46 -64.15
CA ILE A 114 -40.15 -3.69 -63.55
C ILE A 114 -40.52 -2.49 -64.44
N SER A 115 -39.52 -1.77 -64.98
CA SER A 115 -39.75 -0.63 -65.86
C SER A 115 -40.46 -1.03 -67.17
N TYR A 116 -40.02 -2.10 -67.83
CA TYR A 116 -40.63 -2.55 -69.09
C TYR A 116 -42.09 -2.98 -68.88
N TYR A 117 -42.34 -3.87 -67.92
CA TYR A 117 -43.67 -4.42 -67.68
C TYR A 117 -44.60 -3.39 -67.01
N GLY A 118 -44.08 -2.47 -66.21
CA GLY A 118 -44.88 -1.37 -65.65
C GLY A 118 -45.47 -0.45 -66.71
N ASN A 119 -44.81 -0.30 -67.86
CA ASN A 119 -45.25 0.56 -68.96
C ASN A 119 -46.07 -0.18 -70.03
N ALA A 120 -46.27 -1.50 -69.91
CA ALA A 120 -46.95 -2.29 -70.94
C ALA A 120 -48.46 -1.97 -71.11
N ALA A 121 -49.09 -1.31 -70.12
CA ALA A 121 -50.44 -0.78 -70.25
C ALA A 121 -50.61 0.15 -71.47
N GLY A 122 -49.58 0.96 -71.76
CA GLY A 122 -49.58 1.86 -72.91
C GLY A 122 -49.57 1.11 -74.25
N GLN A 123 -49.04 -0.11 -74.29
CA GLN A 123 -49.02 -0.94 -75.50
C GLN A 123 -50.43 -1.39 -75.90
N PHE A 124 -51.29 -1.74 -74.93
CA PHE A 124 -52.69 -2.13 -75.21
C PHE A 124 -53.52 -0.95 -75.72
N THR A 125 -53.33 0.24 -75.13
CA THR A 125 -53.95 1.47 -75.63
C THR A 125 -53.47 1.79 -77.05
N GLY A 126 -52.16 1.69 -77.31
CA GLY A 126 -51.58 1.88 -78.63
C GLY A 126 -52.09 0.88 -79.67
N LEU A 127 -52.20 -0.41 -79.32
CA LEU A 127 -52.78 -1.43 -80.17
C LEU A 127 -54.28 -1.17 -80.43
N GLY A 128 -55.04 -0.71 -79.45
CA GLY A 128 -56.44 -0.30 -79.65
C GLY A 128 -56.58 0.86 -80.65
N ILE A 129 -55.69 1.85 -80.57
CA ILE A 129 -55.63 2.96 -81.55
C ILE A 129 -55.25 2.44 -82.94
N LEU A 130 -54.27 1.54 -83.03
CA LEU A 130 -53.87 0.93 -84.30
C LEU A 130 -55.01 0.11 -84.92
N GLY A 131 -55.75 -0.65 -84.12
CA GLY A 131 -56.95 -1.36 -84.55
C GLY A 131 -58.03 -0.40 -85.08
N THR A 132 -58.15 0.78 -84.47
CA THR A 132 -59.04 1.85 -84.95
C THR A 132 -58.66 2.31 -86.35
N PHE A 133 -57.37 2.60 -86.58
CA PHE A 133 -56.86 2.99 -87.90
C PHE A 133 -57.10 1.89 -88.95
N VAL A 134 -56.80 0.63 -88.63
CA VAL A 134 -57.01 -0.50 -89.55
C VAL A 134 -58.50 -0.68 -89.87
N GLY A 135 -59.39 -0.61 -88.88
CA GLY A 135 -60.83 -0.71 -89.06
C GLY A 135 -61.39 0.38 -89.98
N LEU A 136 -60.94 1.62 -89.80
CA LEU A 136 -61.34 2.74 -90.66
C LEU A 136 -60.80 2.60 -92.09
N THR A 137 -59.54 2.19 -92.28
CA THR A 137 -58.96 1.97 -93.62
C THR A 137 -59.70 0.88 -94.39
N LEU A 138 -60.03 -0.24 -93.73
CA LEU A 138 -60.82 -1.32 -94.34
C LEU A 138 -62.25 -0.87 -94.67
N GLY A 139 -62.87 -0.07 -93.80
CA GLY A 139 -64.21 0.50 -94.03
C GLY A 139 -64.27 1.42 -95.25
N ILE A 140 -63.26 2.27 -95.45
CA ILE A 140 -63.18 3.19 -96.59
C ILE A 140 -62.84 2.45 -97.89
N GLY A 141 -61.94 1.46 -97.85
CA GLY A 141 -61.52 0.68 -99.02
C GLY A 141 -62.67 -0.07 -99.72
N GLY A 142 -63.71 -0.46 -98.97
CA GLY A 142 -64.91 -1.09 -99.52
C GLY A 142 -65.76 -0.20 -100.43
N ILE A 143 -65.77 1.13 -100.18
CA ILE A 143 -66.55 2.09 -100.96
C ILE A 143 -65.97 2.30 -102.36
N LEU A 144 -64.64 2.26 -102.49
CA LEU A 144 -63.93 2.54 -103.74
C LEU A 144 -64.04 1.39 -104.76
N SER A 145 -64.52 0.22 -104.35
CA SER A 145 -64.45 -1.02 -105.15
C SER A 145 -65.75 -1.39 -105.88
N ASN A 146 -66.92 -0.96 -105.39
CA ASN A 146 -68.24 -1.32 -105.95
C ASN A 146 -69.12 -0.05 -106.13
N MET A 147 -68.88 0.75 -107.17
CA MET A 147 -69.67 1.98 -107.42
C MET A 147 -71.13 1.73 -107.83
N ASP A 148 -71.49 0.52 -108.25
CA ASP A 148 -72.85 0.20 -108.73
C ASP A 148 -73.83 -0.23 -107.60
N ASP A 149 -73.34 -0.47 -106.38
CA ASP A 149 -74.17 -0.89 -105.23
C ASP A 149 -73.87 -0.08 -103.96
N MET A 150 -74.31 1.18 -103.93
CA MET A 150 -74.07 2.13 -102.84
C MET A 150 -74.52 1.62 -101.46
N LYS A 151 -75.54 0.75 -101.40
CA LYS A 151 -75.99 0.10 -100.15
C LYS A 151 -74.93 -0.83 -99.57
N GLN A 152 -74.22 -1.59 -100.40
CA GLN A 152 -73.19 -2.52 -99.95
C GLN A 152 -71.92 -1.79 -99.49
N GLY A 153 -71.57 -0.67 -100.13
CA GLY A 153 -70.46 0.19 -99.69
C GLY A 153 -70.69 0.80 -98.30
N ILE A 154 -71.93 1.22 -98.00
CA ILE A 154 -72.30 1.73 -96.66
C ILE A 154 -72.23 0.63 -95.60
N GLU A 155 -72.65 -0.60 -95.93
CA GLU A 155 -72.58 -1.74 -95.00
C GLU A 155 -71.13 -2.09 -94.64
N VAL A 156 -70.21 -2.08 -95.62
CA VAL A 156 -68.77 -2.32 -95.39
C VAL A 156 -68.15 -1.20 -94.57
N LEU A 157 -68.52 0.07 -94.83
CA LEU A 157 -68.08 1.22 -94.04
C LEU A 157 -68.54 1.11 -92.59
N LEU A 158 -69.82 0.81 -92.36
CA LEU A 158 -70.39 0.65 -91.02
C LEU A 158 -69.69 -0.48 -90.26
N GLY A 159 -69.37 -1.58 -90.95
CA GLY A 159 -68.58 -2.69 -90.38
C GLY A 159 -67.14 -2.29 -90.01
N GLY A 160 -66.48 -1.47 -90.82
CA GLY A 160 -65.14 -0.95 -90.53
C GLY A 160 -65.11 0.03 -89.35
N VAL A 161 -66.10 0.93 -89.26
CA VAL A 161 -66.29 1.83 -88.11
C VAL A 161 -66.59 1.03 -86.84
N SER A 162 -67.46 0.01 -86.92
CA SER A 162 -67.74 -0.88 -85.78
C SER A 162 -66.49 -1.63 -85.32
N THR A 163 -65.67 -2.12 -86.26
CA THR A 163 -64.37 -2.75 -85.96
C THR A 163 -63.45 -1.79 -85.20
N ALA A 164 -63.39 -0.53 -85.65
CA ALA A 164 -62.56 0.49 -85.04
C ALA A 164 -62.99 0.80 -83.59
N PHE A 165 -64.30 0.91 -83.32
CA PHE A 165 -64.80 1.12 -81.96
C PHE A 165 -64.54 -0.07 -81.04
N ILE A 166 -64.82 -1.30 -81.50
CA ILE A 166 -64.66 -2.51 -80.68
C ILE A 166 -63.18 -2.71 -80.31
N THR A 167 -62.26 -2.58 -81.27
CA THR A 167 -60.82 -2.75 -81.01
C THR A 167 -60.28 -1.71 -80.03
N SER A 168 -60.77 -0.47 -80.08
CA SER A 168 -60.42 0.59 -79.11
C SER A 168 -60.94 0.30 -77.70
N ILE A 169 -62.22 -0.09 -77.57
CA ILE A 169 -62.83 -0.45 -76.27
C ILE A 169 -62.06 -1.61 -75.64
N VAL A 170 -61.75 -2.65 -76.42
CA VAL A 170 -60.97 -3.81 -75.94
C VAL A 170 -59.56 -3.38 -75.51
N GLY A 171 -58.87 -2.53 -76.28
CA GLY A 171 -57.54 -2.02 -75.92
C GLY A 171 -57.54 -1.24 -74.60
N ILE A 172 -58.52 -0.37 -74.38
CA ILE A 172 -58.68 0.40 -73.13
C ILE A 172 -59.00 -0.53 -71.95
N LEU A 173 -59.95 -1.45 -72.12
CA LEU A 173 -60.32 -2.41 -71.06
C LEU A 173 -59.13 -3.29 -70.66
N LEU A 174 -58.36 -3.78 -71.64
CA LEU A 174 -57.14 -4.56 -71.37
C LEU A 174 -56.05 -3.73 -70.69
N SER A 175 -55.89 -2.46 -71.07
CA SER A 175 -54.93 -1.55 -70.41
C SER A 175 -55.25 -1.31 -68.93
N ILE A 176 -56.53 -1.05 -68.62
CA ILE A 176 -57.01 -0.86 -67.24
C ILE A 176 -56.84 -2.16 -66.44
N PHE A 177 -57.32 -3.28 -66.99
CA PHE A 177 -57.18 -4.59 -66.36
C PHE A 177 -55.72 -4.94 -66.08
N TYR A 178 -54.83 -4.75 -67.06
CA TYR A 178 -53.41 -4.99 -66.92
C TYR A 178 -52.77 -4.14 -65.82
N THR A 179 -53.06 -2.84 -65.79
CA THR A 179 -52.51 -1.91 -64.78
C THR A 179 -52.94 -2.31 -63.37
N TRP A 180 -54.22 -2.62 -63.20
CA TRP A 180 -54.75 -3.08 -61.91
C TRP A 180 -54.10 -4.40 -61.46
N PHE A 181 -54.05 -5.38 -62.36
CA PHE A 181 -53.40 -6.68 -62.10
C PHE A 181 -51.93 -6.52 -61.71
N TYR A 182 -51.16 -5.77 -62.51
CA TYR A 182 -49.73 -5.56 -62.31
C TYR A 182 -49.45 -4.90 -60.95
N LYS A 183 -50.14 -3.79 -60.64
CA LYS A 183 -49.98 -3.09 -59.36
C LYS A 183 -50.42 -3.94 -58.16
N SER A 184 -51.54 -4.67 -58.28
CA SER A 184 -52.01 -5.55 -57.20
C SER A 184 -51.00 -6.65 -56.87
N ARG A 185 -50.35 -7.23 -57.90
CA ARG A 185 -49.34 -8.26 -57.71
C ARG A 185 -48.05 -7.72 -57.10
N LEU A 186 -47.59 -6.54 -57.51
CA LEU A 186 -46.44 -5.87 -56.89
C LEU A 186 -46.70 -5.53 -55.42
N TYR A 187 -47.87 -4.99 -55.10
CA TYR A 187 -48.23 -4.64 -53.73
C TYR A 187 -48.18 -5.86 -52.81
N LYS A 188 -48.77 -6.99 -53.22
CA LYS A 188 -48.74 -8.25 -52.47
C LYS A 188 -47.33 -8.80 -52.28
N PHE A 189 -46.44 -8.59 -53.25
CA PHE A 189 -45.04 -9.00 -53.11
C PHE A 189 -44.32 -8.11 -52.09
N ASN A 190 -44.49 -6.80 -52.18
CA ASN A 190 -43.91 -5.86 -51.22
C ASN A 190 -44.39 -6.10 -49.79
N GLU A 191 -45.68 -6.40 -49.59
CA GLU A 191 -46.24 -6.76 -48.28
C GLU A 191 -45.53 -7.98 -47.67
N LYS A 192 -45.28 -9.02 -48.46
CA LYS A 192 -44.51 -10.19 -48.02
C LYS A 192 -43.06 -9.87 -47.68
N THR A 193 -42.42 -8.99 -48.46
CA THR A 193 -41.05 -8.54 -48.17
C THR A 193 -41.00 -7.76 -46.86
N GLN A 194 -41.95 -6.87 -46.61
CA GLN A 194 -42.02 -6.12 -45.34
C GLN A 194 -42.33 -7.03 -44.15
N GLU A 195 -43.19 -8.02 -44.33
CA GLU A 195 -43.49 -9.02 -43.29
C GLU A 195 -42.24 -9.80 -42.87
N ILE A 196 -41.37 -10.17 -43.83
CA ILE A 196 -40.13 -10.86 -43.47
C ILE A 196 -39.13 -9.94 -42.78
N CYS A 197 -39.04 -8.67 -43.17
CA CYS A 197 -38.21 -7.68 -42.49
C CYS A 197 -38.64 -7.54 -41.02
N SER A 198 -39.95 -7.39 -40.77
CA SER A 198 -40.49 -7.29 -39.41
C SER A 198 -40.16 -8.50 -38.56
N ILE A 199 -40.28 -9.72 -39.11
CA ILE A 199 -39.95 -10.96 -38.37
C ILE A 199 -38.45 -11.00 -38.04
N LEU A 200 -37.60 -10.58 -38.98
CA LEU A 200 -36.16 -10.54 -38.76
C LEU A 200 -35.76 -9.49 -37.73
N ASP A 201 -36.36 -8.29 -37.77
CA ASP A 201 -36.08 -7.23 -36.80
C ASP A 201 -36.58 -7.56 -35.38
N ASP A 202 -37.67 -8.33 -35.27
CA ASP A 202 -38.18 -8.84 -34.00
C ASP A 202 -37.28 -9.93 -33.41
N LEU A 203 -36.75 -10.82 -34.26
CA LEU A 203 -35.81 -11.87 -33.85
C LEU A 203 -34.43 -11.29 -33.53
N PHE A 204 -33.92 -10.38 -34.35
CA PHE A 204 -32.62 -9.73 -34.20
C PHE A 204 -32.80 -8.26 -33.86
N PRO A 205 -33.05 -7.91 -32.58
CA PRO A 205 -33.28 -6.54 -32.17
C PRO A 205 -32.11 -5.63 -32.58
N LYS A 206 -32.46 -4.43 -33.07
CA LYS A 206 -31.48 -3.45 -33.52
C LYS A 206 -30.69 -2.89 -32.35
N LYS A 207 -29.36 -3.04 -32.38
CA LYS A 207 -28.43 -2.39 -31.44
C LYS A 207 -27.40 -1.58 -32.22
N THR A 208 -27.52 -0.26 -32.16
CA THR A 208 -26.60 0.63 -32.89
C THR A 208 -25.27 0.75 -32.17
N THR A 209 -24.24 1.17 -32.90
CA THR A 209 -22.89 1.40 -32.33
C THR A 209 -22.92 2.43 -31.21
N GLU A 210 -23.77 3.45 -31.29
CA GLU A 210 -23.93 4.48 -30.25
C GLU A 210 -24.50 3.91 -28.95
N MET A 211 -25.45 2.98 -29.05
CA MET A 211 -26.00 2.29 -27.87
C MET A 211 -24.93 1.38 -27.23
N ILE A 212 -24.14 0.66 -28.03
CA ILE A 212 -23.03 -0.16 -27.51
C ILE A 212 -21.99 0.71 -26.80
N LEU A 213 -21.61 1.84 -27.40
CA LEU A 213 -20.67 2.79 -26.80
C LEU A 213 -21.23 3.44 -25.53
N TYR A 214 -22.54 3.70 -25.49
CA TYR A 214 -23.20 4.23 -24.31
C TYR A 214 -23.24 3.21 -23.16
N ASP A 215 -23.56 1.94 -23.44
CA ASP A 215 -23.52 0.86 -22.45
C ASP A 215 -22.10 0.68 -21.89
N GLN A 216 -21.08 0.68 -22.75
CA GLN A 216 -19.67 0.64 -22.35
C GLN A 216 -19.26 1.82 -21.47
N LEU A 217 -19.76 3.03 -21.77
CA LEU A 217 -19.49 4.21 -20.97
C LEU A 217 -20.14 4.12 -19.57
N LEU A 218 -21.36 3.56 -19.48
CA LEU A 218 -22.04 3.36 -18.19
C LEU A 218 -21.29 2.34 -17.33
N GLU A 219 -20.89 1.21 -17.90
CA GLU A 219 -20.08 0.20 -17.21
C GLU A 219 -18.72 0.76 -16.76
N SER A 220 -18.03 1.50 -17.63
CA SER A 220 -16.76 2.15 -17.29
C SER A 220 -16.91 3.15 -16.13
N LYS A 221 -18.02 3.91 -16.09
CA LYS A 221 -18.32 4.83 -14.98
C LYS A 221 -18.63 4.08 -13.68
N ALA A 222 -19.43 3.01 -13.75
CA ALA A 222 -19.75 2.19 -12.58
C ALA A 222 -18.49 1.57 -11.96
N GLN A 223 -17.61 1.01 -12.79
CA GLN A 223 -16.31 0.49 -12.36
C GLN A 223 -15.42 1.56 -11.73
N THR A 224 -15.43 2.78 -12.27
CA THR A 224 -14.67 3.92 -11.69
C THR A 224 -15.18 4.32 -10.29
N ILE A 225 -16.49 4.18 -10.04
CA ILE A 225 -17.08 4.49 -8.73
C ILE A 225 -16.71 3.43 -7.69
N GLU A 226 -16.81 2.14 -8.04
CA GLU A 226 -16.37 1.04 -7.16
C GLU A 226 -14.86 1.11 -6.88
N LEU A 227 -14.06 1.47 -7.89
CA LEU A 227 -12.63 1.73 -7.73
C LEU A 227 -12.34 2.81 -6.69
N LYS A 228 -13.09 3.91 -6.74
CA LYS A 228 -12.93 5.02 -5.78
C LYS A 228 -13.28 4.58 -4.36
N ARG A 229 -14.34 3.80 -4.21
CA ARG A 229 -14.84 3.31 -2.92
C ARG A 229 -13.89 2.31 -2.26
N PHE A 230 -13.32 1.40 -3.05
CA PHE A 230 -12.27 0.49 -2.60
C PHE A 230 -11.00 1.24 -2.15
N ASN A 231 -10.66 2.32 -2.86
CA ASN A 231 -9.53 3.20 -2.50
C ASN A 231 -9.73 3.83 -1.12
N ASP A 232 -10.93 4.34 -0.84
CA ASP A 232 -11.29 4.95 0.44
C ASP A 232 -11.22 3.92 1.59
N ASP A 233 -11.72 2.70 1.38
CA ASP A 233 -11.70 1.64 2.40
C ASP A 233 -10.28 1.17 2.74
N ILE A 234 -9.38 1.06 1.76
CA ILE A 234 -7.96 0.75 2.00
C ILE A 234 -7.29 1.86 2.81
N ALA A 235 -7.49 3.12 2.41
CA ALA A 235 -6.90 4.28 3.08
C ALA A 235 -7.29 4.34 4.56
N ILE A 236 -8.59 4.14 4.86
CA ILE A 236 -9.12 4.14 6.23
C ILE A 236 -8.60 2.93 7.03
N THR A 237 -8.58 1.74 6.43
CA THR A 237 -8.13 0.52 7.12
C THR A 237 -6.65 0.59 7.48
N MET A 238 -5.82 1.12 6.58
CA MET A 238 -4.40 1.34 6.84
C MET A 238 -4.16 2.36 7.94
N ALA A 239 -4.82 3.53 7.85
CA ALA A 239 -4.69 4.58 8.85
C ALA A 239 -5.06 4.05 10.25
N ASN A 240 -6.20 3.35 10.37
CA ASN A 240 -6.66 2.82 11.65
C ASN A 240 -5.76 1.71 12.20
N THR A 241 -5.37 0.73 11.37
CA THR A 241 -4.50 -0.39 11.81
C THR A 241 -3.16 0.14 12.28
N PHE A 242 -2.66 1.17 11.62
CA PHE A 242 -1.37 1.75 11.89
C PHE A 242 -1.35 2.66 13.12
N GLU A 243 -2.38 3.51 13.28
CA GLU A 243 -2.59 4.30 14.49
C GLU A 243 -2.70 3.38 15.71
N GLU A 244 -3.41 2.26 15.58
CA GLU A 244 -3.56 1.26 16.64
C GLU A 244 -2.22 0.57 16.98
N MET A 245 -1.40 0.24 15.97
CA MET A 245 -0.06 -0.33 16.18
C MET A 245 0.91 0.63 16.86
N LEU A 246 0.98 1.89 16.40
CA LEU A 246 1.89 2.89 16.98
C LEU A 246 1.51 3.25 18.41
N ASN A 247 0.22 3.56 18.66
CA ASN A 247 -0.24 3.98 19.98
C ASN A 247 -0.19 2.83 21.00
N ASN A 248 -0.52 1.60 20.63
CA ASN A 248 -0.66 0.52 21.62
C ASN A 248 0.59 -0.33 21.85
N SER A 249 1.56 -0.36 20.93
CA SER A 249 2.69 -1.30 21.02
C SER A 249 4.06 -0.65 21.24
N PHE A 250 4.41 0.41 20.52
CA PHE A 250 5.78 0.94 20.55
C PHE A 250 5.97 2.05 21.60
N LEU A 251 5.15 3.10 21.57
CA LEU A 251 5.32 4.28 22.44
C LEU A 251 5.10 3.95 23.91
N ARG A 252 4.03 3.19 24.20
CA ARG A 252 3.73 2.75 25.56
C ARG A 252 4.89 1.94 26.15
N ARG A 253 5.57 1.12 25.35
CA ARG A 253 6.71 0.31 25.80
C ARG A 253 7.97 1.13 26.01
N ILE A 254 8.25 2.12 25.15
CA ILE A 254 9.33 3.09 25.38
C ILE A 254 9.08 3.84 26.69
N ASP A 255 7.88 4.37 26.91
CA ASP A 255 7.53 5.10 28.14
C ASP A 255 7.59 4.20 29.38
N GLU A 256 7.07 2.96 29.32
CA GLU A 256 7.15 2.01 30.44
C GLU A 256 8.60 1.62 30.78
N ASN A 257 9.44 1.45 29.77
CA ASN A 257 10.85 1.14 29.98
C ASN A 257 11.65 2.37 30.46
N PHE A 258 11.26 3.56 30.01
CA PHE A 258 11.79 4.83 30.48
C PHE A 258 11.61 4.98 31.97
N GLU A 259 10.38 4.86 32.46
CA GLU A 259 10.07 5.13 33.86
C GLU A 259 10.81 4.19 34.83
N LYS A 260 10.84 2.90 34.48
CA LYS A 260 11.54 1.90 35.28
C LYS A 260 13.06 2.13 35.31
N THR A 261 13.69 2.47 34.19
CA THR A 261 15.13 2.74 34.15
C THR A 261 15.48 4.04 34.87
N PHE A 262 14.65 5.07 34.74
CA PHE A 262 14.83 6.35 35.43
C PHE A 262 14.78 6.21 36.95
N SER A 263 13.83 5.42 37.48
CA SER A 263 13.73 5.16 38.92
C SER A 263 14.98 4.48 39.50
N LEU A 264 15.69 3.68 38.70
CA LEU A 264 16.97 3.07 39.10
C LEU A 264 18.11 4.09 39.06
N LEU A 265 18.12 4.98 38.06
CA LEU A 265 19.11 6.06 37.99
C LEU A 265 19.04 6.96 39.23
N GLU A 266 17.85 7.39 39.64
CA GLU A 266 17.67 8.22 40.84
C GLU A 266 18.16 7.50 42.11
N ARG A 267 17.87 6.20 42.25
CA ARG A 267 18.36 5.39 43.38
C ARG A 267 19.88 5.33 43.41
N VAL A 268 20.54 5.07 42.29
CA VAL A 268 22.01 5.02 42.24
C VAL A 268 22.60 6.40 42.55
N GLU A 269 22.04 7.47 41.99
CA GLU A 269 22.48 8.85 42.25
C GLU A 269 22.40 9.20 43.75
N GLU A 270 21.30 8.82 44.41
CA GLU A 270 21.12 8.99 45.85
C GLU A 270 22.18 8.23 46.67
N VAL A 271 22.45 6.96 46.34
CA VAL A 271 23.47 6.15 47.03
C VAL A 271 24.86 6.77 46.86
N VAL A 272 25.19 7.23 45.66
CA VAL A 272 26.49 7.86 45.36
C VAL A 272 26.65 9.20 46.11
N ALA A 273 25.60 10.01 46.15
CA ALA A 273 25.58 11.28 46.88
C ALA A 273 25.79 11.06 48.39
N ASN A 274 25.05 10.10 48.97
CA ASN A 274 25.18 9.72 50.38
C ASN A 274 26.60 9.23 50.72
N GLN A 275 27.20 8.40 49.85
CA GLN A 275 28.55 7.91 50.03
C GLN A 275 29.60 9.05 49.95
N GLY A 276 29.44 9.95 48.97
CA GLY A 276 30.32 11.12 48.83
C GLY A 276 30.27 12.04 50.04
N ALA A 277 29.08 12.28 50.60
CA ALA A 277 28.89 13.05 51.82
C ALA A 277 29.58 12.39 53.03
N ALA A 278 29.40 11.08 53.24
CA ALA A 278 30.06 10.34 54.33
C ALA A 278 31.59 10.43 54.25
N ILE A 279 32.16 10.27 53.05
CA ILE A 279 33.61 10.36 52.87
C ILE A 279 34.12 11.79 53.13
N SER A 280 33.43 12.79 52.58
CA SER A 280 33.89 14.18 52.66
C SER A 280 33.71 14.78 54.05
N ASN A 281 32.60 14.48 54.72
CA ASN A 281 32.22 15.10 55.99
C ASN A 281 32.69 14.30 57.22
N GLU A 282 32.87 12.98 57.09
CA GLU A 282 33.22 12.12 58.23
C GLU A 282 34.62 11.52 58.08
N ILE A 283 34.91 10.81 56.97
CA ILE A 283 36.19 10.10 56.80
C ILE A 283 37.37 11.08 56.65
N LYS A 284 37.28 12.10 55.79
CA LYS A 284 38.39 13.03 55.54
C LYS A 284 38.86 13.77 56.82
N PRO A 285 37.96 14.35 57.63
CA PRO A 285 38.35 14.98 58.90
C PRO A 285 38.94 13.98 59.90
N LEU A 286 38.41 12.77 59.93
CA LEU A 286 38.92 11.68 60.76
C LEU A 286 40.36 11.34 60.37
N ILE A 287 40.65 11.08 59.07
CA ILE A 287 42.01 10.87 58.53
C ILE A 287 42.98 11.93 59.04
N GLY A 288 42.60 13.21 58.96
CA GLY A 288 43.43 14.31 59.44
C GLY A 288 43.67 14.28 60.95
N SER A 289 42.69 13.86 61.74
CA SER A 289 42.77 13.78 63.21
C SER A 289 43.76 12.69 63.66
N LEU A 290 43.70 11.48 63.07
CA LEU A 290 44.67 10.42 63.39
C LEU A 290 46.08 10.77 62.89
N GLU A 291 46.20 11.45 61.75
CA GLU A 291 47.49 11.91 61.23
C GLU A 291 48.18 12.88 62.21
N VAL A 292 47.39 13.69 62.93
CA VAL A 292 47.86 14.53 64.06
C VAL A 292 48.21 13.69 65.28
N GLU A 293 47.36 12.73 65.66
CA GLU A 293 47.56 11.93 66.87
C GLU A 293 48.77 10.99 66.77
N ILE A 294 49.01 10.38 65.61
CA ILE A 294 50.22 9.57 65.33
C ILE A 294 51.48 10.45 65.38
N LYS A 295 51.41 11.69 64.86
CA LYS A 295 52.54 12.63 64.96
C LYS A 295 52.86 12.96 66.41
N LYS A 296 51.84 13.16 67.26
CA LYS A 296 52.03 13.34 68.71
C LYS A 296 52.67 12.10 69.34
N LEU A 297 52.15 10.91 69.04
CA LEU A 297 52.66 9.61 69.50
C LEU A 297 54.14 9.42 69.15
N THR A 298 54.50 9.70 67.89
CA THR A 298 55.88 9.67 67.41
C THR A 298 56.77 10.64 68.17
N SER A 299 56.31 11.89 68.35
CA SER A 299 57.09 12.96 68.95
C SER A 299 57.33 12.79 70.45
N LYS A 300 56.38 12.20 71.18
CA LYS A 300 56.43 12.00 72.64
C LYS A 300 57.10 10.68 73.03
N VAL A 301 56.70 9.56 72.42
CA VAL A 301 57.27 8.23 72.73
C VAL A 301 58.73 8.13 72.28
N GLY A 302 59.10 8.78 71.16
CA GLY A 302 60.47 8.75 70.64
C GLY A 302 61.52 9.49 71.48
N ASN A 303 61.11 10.34 72.44
CA ASN A 303 62.03 11.21 73.18
C ASN A 303 62.13 10.92 74.70
N GLU A 304 61.16 10.24 75.35
CA GLU A 304 61.06 10.27 76.82
C GLU A 304 60.87 8.93 77.56
N LEU A 305 60.74 7.78 76.87
CA LEU A 305 60.26 6.55 77.53
C LEU A 305 61.24 5.37 77.47
N GLY A 306 62.21 5.37 78.38
CA GLY A 306 63.24 4.33 78.44
C GLY A 306 62.90 3.10 79.29
N ASP A 307 62.36 3.26 80.52
CA ASP A 307 62.82 2.32 81.56
C ASP A 307 61.81 1.80 82.59
N LYS A 308 60.50 2.01 82.44
CA LYS A 308 59.51 1.16 83.13
C LYS A 308 58.34 0.88 82.21
N ILE A 309 58.40 -0.24 81.51
CA ILE A 309 57.20 -0.86 80.94
C ILE A 309 56.52 -1.57 82.11
N ASP A 310 55.37 -1.06 82.55
CA ASP A 310 54.43 -1.93 83.25
C ASP A 310 53.76 -2.84 82.20
N ASN A 311 53.40 -4.08 82.56
CA ASN A 311 52.80 -5.05 81.62
C ASN A 311 51.62 -4.44 80.83
N GLU A 312 50.95 -3.45 81.41
CA GLU A 312 49.82 -2.70 80.87
C GLU A 312 50.14 -1.92 79.56
N LEU A 313 51.30 -1.27 79.43
CA LEU A 313 51.67 -0.52 78.21
C LEU A 313 51.96 -1.47 77.04
N GLY A 314 52.64 -2.59 77.33
CA GLY A 314 52.89 -3.64 76.35
C GLY A 314 51.61 -4.34 75.89
N GLU A 315 50.66 -4.55 76.81
CA GLU A 315 49.35 -5.14 76.51
C GLU A 315 48.46 -4.18 75.69
N GLN A 316 48.50 -2.87 75.98
CA GLN A 316 47.83 -1.84 75.16
C GLN A 316 48.43 -1.72 73.75
N LEU A 317 49.77 -1.73 73.62
CA LEU A 317 50.45 -1.72 72.32
C LEU A 317 50.13 -2.97 71.50
N ALA A 318 50.08 -4.15 72.14
CA ALA A 318 49.68 -5.40 71.48
C ALA A 318 48.20 -5.37 71.04
N GLY A 319 47.30 -4.84 71.88
CA GLY A 319 45.89 -4.65 71.54
C GLY A 319 45.70 -3.67 70.38
N PHE A 320 46.49 -2.61 70.34
CA PHE A 320 46.49 -1.62 69.26
C PHE A 320 47.04 -2.20 67.96
N ALA A 321 48.13 -2.96 68.00
CA ALA A 321 48.67 -3.68 66.85
C ALA A 321 47.65 -4.67 66.26
N LYS A 322 46.93 -5.43 67.10
CA LYS A 322 45.86 -6.34 66.65
C LYS A 322 44.68 -5.59 66.03
N THR A 323 44.36 -4.41 66.53
CA THR A 323 43.32 -3.54 65.95
C THR A 323 43.75 -3.00 64.59
N LEU A 324 45.04 -2.69 64.41
CA LEU A 324 45.61 -2.33 63.13
C LEU A 324 45.53 -3.48 62.12
N GLU A 325 45.93 -4.70 62.49
CA GLU A 325 45.81 -5.87 61.60
C GLU A 325 44.36 -6.06 61.11
N GLY A 326 43.38 -6.03 62.02
CA GLY A 326 41.96 -6.17 61.69
C GLY A 326 41.38 -4.97 60.92
N PHE A 327 42.07 -3.82 60.93
CA PHE A 327 41.74 -2.67 60.10
C PHE A 327 42.37 -2.77 58.72
N THR A 328 43.63 -3.18 58.62
CA THR A 328 44.34 -3.45 57.35
C THR A 328 43.61 -4.51 56.52
N GLU A 329 43.10 -5.57 57.14
CA GLU A 329 42.29 -6.57 56.44
C GLU A 329 40.95 -6.00 55.93
N LEU A 330 40.31 -5.13 56.73
CA LEU A 330 39.09 -4.45 56.30
C LEU A 330 39.37 -3.48 55.14
N MET A 331 40.49 -2.75 55.17
CA MET A 331 40.94 -1.89 54.07
C MET A 331 41.19 -2.68 52.79
N LYS A 332 41.81 -3.86 52.89
CA LYS A 332 42.04 -4.74 51.74
C LYS A 332 40.71 -5.20 51.12
N ASN A 333 39.74 -5.56 51.95
CA ASN A 333 38.40 -5.92 51.48
C ASN A 333 37.67 -4.72 50.84
N SER A 334 37.77 -3.53 51.43
CA SER A 334 37.19 -2.30 50.86
C SER A 334 37.84 -1.90 49.54
N LEU A 335 39.16 -2.06 49.39
CA LEU A 335 39.85 -1.84 48.12
C LEU A 335 39.39 -2.82 47.03
N ALA A 336 39.15 -4.09 47.39
CA ALA A 336 38.59 -5.06 46.45
C ALA A 336 37.15 -4.73 46.05
N GLU A 337 36.31 -4.28 47.00
CA GLU A 337 34.95 -3.85 46.68
C GLU A 337 34.94 -2.56 45.86
N GLN A 338 35.91 -1.66 46.09
CA GLN A 338 36.08 -0.46 45.28
C GLN A 338 36.56 -0.77 43.86
N ASP A 339 37.43 -1.76 43.68
CA ASP A 339 37.84 -2.22 42.36
C ASP A 339 36.65 -2.83 41.59
N LYS A 340 35.79 -3.56 42.30
CA LYS A 340 34.52 -4.04 41.74
C LYS A 340 33.57 -2.90 41.39
N ALA A 341 33.49 -1.85 42.23
CA ALA A 341 32.71 -0.65 41.92
C ALA A 341 33.23 0.04 40.65
N ASN A 342 34.55 0.20 40.51
CA ASN A 342 35.18 0.71 39.29
C ASN A 342 34.85 -0.13 38.06
N GLN A 343 34.92 -1.46 38.17
CA GLN A 343 34.54 -2.36 37.08
C GLN A 343 33.06 -2.23 36.72
N ASN A 344 32.17 -2.04 37.70
CA ASN A 344 30.76 -1.81 37.44
C ASN A 344 30.51 -0.45 36.78
N THR A 345 31.22 0.62 37.18
CA THR A 345 31.18 1.91 36.48
C THR A 345 31.66 1.80 35.04
N LEU A 346 32.70 0.99 34.77
CA LEU A 346 33.14 0.70 33.40
C LEU A 346 32.11 -0.10 32.60
N LYS A 347 31.48 -1.12 33.20
CA LYS A 347 30.38 -1.86 32.57
C LYS A 347 29.17 -0.98 32.31
N LEU A 348 28.88 -0.03 33.19
CA LEU A 348 27.81 0.95 32.98
C LEU A 348 28.14 1.82 31.77
N GLN A 349 29.39 2.28 31.65
CA GLN A 349 29.87 3.01 30.48
C GLN A 349 29.82 2.16 29.20
N GLU A 350 30.19 0.88 29.26
CA GLU A 350 30.09 -0.05 28.13
C GLU A 350 28.64 -0.31 27.73
N GLY A 351 27.74 -0.51 28.71
CA GLY A 351 26.31 -0.67 28.48
C GLY A 351 25.69 0.58 27.83
N LEU A 352 26.08 1.76 28.30
CA LEU A 352 25.74 3.03 27.66
C LEU A 352 26.19 3.11 26.20
N GLN A 353 27.44 2.71 25.93
CA GLN A 353 27.96 2.66 24.57
C GLN A 353 27.26 1.61 23.71
N GLU A 354 26.88 0.46 24.29
CA GLU A 354 26.18 -0.60 23.58
C GLU A 354 24.77 -0.16 23.16
N ILE A 355 24.04 0.55 24.01
CA ILE A 355 22.74 1.14 23.64
C ILE A 355 22.91 2.21 22.58
N LEU A 356 23.85 3.13 22.78
CA LEU A 356 24.11 4.20 21.82
C LEU A 356 24.47 3.63 20.45
N LYS A 357 25.22 2.53 20.42
CA LYS A 357 25.67 1.93 19.17
C LYS A 357 24.65 0.96 18.57
N SER A 358 24.00 0.09 19.34
CA SER A 358 23.03 -0.86 18.80
C SER A 358 21.68 -0.19 18.60
N ASN A 359 21.07 0.40 19.63
CA ASN A 359 19.74 0.97 19.48
C ASN A 359 19.71 2.15 18.52
N THR A 360 20.70 3.05 18.52
CA THR A 360 20.67 4.21 17.61
C THR A 360 21.06 3.83 16.19
N HIS A 361 22.13 3.06 15.98
CA HIS A 361 22.57 2.68 14.63
C HIS A 361 21.60 1.72 13.96
N ASP A 362 21.09 0.72 14.70
CA ASP A 362 20.16 -0.25 14.16
C ASP A 362 18.78 0.39 13.92
N MET A 363 18.33 1.31 14.79
CA MET A 363 17.11 2.11 14.55
C MET A 363 17.25 2.98 13.31
N VAL A 364 18.37 3.69 13.15
CA VAL A 364 18.61 4.55 11.98
C VAL A 364 18.74 3.74 10.69
N ASN A 365 19.44 2.59 10.72
CA ASN A 365 19.57 1.74 9.55
C ASN A 365 18.25 1.06 9.18
N ALA A 366 17.49 0.58 10.17
CA ALA A 366 16.16 0.03 9.94
C ALA A 366 15.22 1.07 9.34
N PHE A 367 15.26 2.31 9.86
CA PHE A 367 14.44 3.39 9.36
C PHE A 367 14.86 3.86 7.97
N LYS A 368 16.17 4.00 7.71
CA LYS A 368 16.72 4.33 6.39
C LYS A 368 16.40 3.23 5.36
N GLY A 369 16.43 1.97 5.78
CA GLY A 369 16.01 0.82 4.97
C GLY A 369 14.52 0.90 4.63
N ALA A 370 13.66 1.13 5.64
CA ALA A 370 12.22 1.26 5.46
C ALA A 370 11.85 2.44 4.54
N ILE A 371 12.46 3.62 4.73
CA ILE A 371 12.27 4.75 3.82
C ILE A 371 12.79 4.44 2.42
N GLY A 372 13.91 3.72 2.28
CA GLY A 372 14.45 3.31 0.99
C GLY A 372 13.51 2.38 0.22
N GLU A 373 13.00 1.34 0.87
CA GLU A 373 12.02 0.40 0.29
C GLU A 373 10.70 1.10 -0.04
N PHE A 374 10.25 2.00 0.83
CA PHE A 374 9.05 2.79 0.62
C PHE A 374 9.18 3.77 -0.57
N SER A 375 10.29 4.52 -0.64
CA SER A 375 10.59 5.42 -1.77
C SER A 375 10.66 4.65 -3.08
N SER A 376 11.21 3.43 -3.07
CA SER A 376 11.21 2.56 -4.24
C SER A 376 9.80 2.18 -4.67
N SER A 377 8.92 1.85 -3.73
CA SER A 377 7.52 1.51 -3.97
C SER A 377 6.72 2.68 -4.56
N ILE A 378 6.97 3.92 -4.09
CA ILE A 378 6.39 5.13 -4.69
C ILE A 378 6.94 5.39 -6.10
N GLY A 379 8.23 5.14 -6.33
CA GLY A 379 8.82 5.23 -7.67
C GLY A 379 8.16 4.30 -8.69
N VAL A 380 7.74 3.10 -8.26
CA VAL A 380 6.99 2.14 -9.09
C VAL A 380 5.60 2.66 -9.46
N LEU A 381 4.86 3.23 -8.50
CA LEU A 381 3.55 3.87 -8.75
C LEU A 381 3.65 4.98 -9.80
N GLN A 382 4.69 5.82 -9.69
CA GLN A 382 4.91 6.93 -10.61
C GLN A 382 5.28 6.46 -12.02
N ALA A 383 6.06 5.39 -12.15
CA ALA A 383 6.42 4.82 -13.45
C ALA A 383 5.18 4.26 -14.18
N GLN A 384 4.27 3.61 -13.45
CA GLN A 384 3.07 2.99 -14.00
C GLN A 384 1.99 4.00 -14.37
N ALA A 385 1.83 5.07 -13.58
CA ALA A 385 0.84 6.11 -13.86
C ALA A 385 1.20 7.02 -15.06
N ASN A 386 2.46 7.02 -15.53
CA ASN A 386 2.88 7.76 -16.72
C ASN A 386 2.59 7.04 -18.05
N GLN A 387 2.08 5.81 -18.04
CA GLN A 387 1.69 5.07 -19.25
C GLN A 387 0.16 5.14 -19.47
N ILE A 388 -0.33 6.00 -20.37
CA ILE A 388 -1.78 6.15 -20.65
C ILE A 388 -2.10 5.84 -22.12
N SER A 389 -2.81 4.73 -22.36
CA SER A 389 -3.56 4.30 -23.58
C SER A 389 -4.45 3.11 -23.17
N GLU A 390 -5.29 2.54 -24.04
CA GLU A 390 -6.27 1.40 -23.91
C GLU A 390 -5.92 0.26 -22.90
N GLU A 391 -4.64 0.12 -22.56
CA GLU A 391 -4.16 -0.48 -21.32
C GLU A 391 -4.72 0.16 -20.03
N SER A 392 -5.36 1.32 -20.02
CA SER A 392 -5.75 2.11 -18.84
C SER A 392 -6.81 1.45 -17.96
N VAL A 393 -7.70 0.64 -18.54
CA VAL A 393 -8.68 -0.17 -17.79
C VAL A 393 -8.01 -1.42 -17.18
N LYS A 394 -7.13 -2.10 -17.93
CA LYS A 394 -6.32 -3.22 -17.42
C LYS A 394 -5.23 -2.76 -16.44
N ALA A 395 -4.72 -1.56 -16.62
CA ALA A 395 -3.79 -0.87 -15.73
C ALA A 395 -4.55 -0.40 -14.50
N GLY A 396 -5.79 0.08 -14.62
CA GLY A 396 -6.68 0.31 -13.48
C GLY A 396 -6.84 -0.95 -12.63
N MET A 397 -7.21 -2.08 -13.22
CA MET A 397 -7.35 -3.36 -12.48
C MET A 397 -6.03 -3.89 -11.91
N ARG A 398 -4.92 -3.80 -12.65
CA ARG A 398 -3.60 -4.17 -12.12
C ARG A 398 -3.11 -3.22 -11.03
N ASN A 399 -3.45 -1.94 -11.12
CA ASN A 399 -3.13 -0.96 -10.09
C ASN A 399 -3.91 -1.27 -8.82
N ILE A 400 -5.17 -1.72 -8.88
CA ILE A 400 -5.92 -2.18 -7.70
C ILE A 400 -5.21 -3.34 -7.00
N GLU A 401 -4.93 -4.41 -7.75
CA GLU A 401 -4.32 -5.63 -7.20
C GLU A 401 -2.91 -5.33 -6.65
N ASN A 402 -2.15 -4.48 -7.34
CA ASN A 402 -0.84 -4.05 -6.89
C ASN A 402 -0.92 -3.10 -5.68
N THR A 403 -1.86 -2.16 -5.63
CA THR A 403 -2.08 -1.25 -4.49
C THR A 403 -2.53 -2.02 -3.26
N GLU A 404 -3.41 -3.02 -3.41
CA GLU A 404 -3.81 -3.90 -2.31
C GLU A 404 -2.62 -4.68 -1.75
N LYS A 405 -1.83 -5.28 -2.65
CA LYS A 405 -0.64 -6.05 -2.26
C LYS A 405 0.43 -5.17 -1.62
N MET A 406 0.74 -4.03 -2.23
CA MET A 406 1.68 -3.02 -1.69
C MET A 406 1.23 -2.54 -0.33
N GLY A 407 -0.08 -2.37 -0.15
CA GLY A 407 -0.66 -2.00 1.11
C GLY A 407 -0.41 -3.00 2.22
N LYS A 408 -0.68 -4.27 1.94
CA LYS A 408 -0.39 -5.38 2.86
C LYS A 408 1.11 -5.52 3.12
N ASP A 409 1.94 -5.38 2.09
CA ASP A 409 3.40 -5.48 2.21
C ASP A 409 3.96 -4.32 3.06
N ALA A 410 3.45 -3.09 2.90
CA ALA A 410 3.84 -1.93 3.71
C ALA A 410 3.46 -2.13 5.20
N VAL A 411 2.24 -2.56 5.48
CA VAL A 411 1.79 -2.87 6.86
C VAL A 411 2.65 -3.98 7.46
N THR A 412 2.89 -5.07 6.73
CA THR A 412 3.71 -6.21 7.19
C THR A 412 5.16 -5.80 7.48
N ASN A 413 5.75 -4.95 6.63
CA ASN A 413 7.11 -4.47 6.83
C ASN A 413 7.22 -3.57 8.07
N ILE A 414 6.21 -2.73 8.32
CA ILE A 414 6.15 -1.88 9.51
C ILE A 414 5.95 -2.73 10.77
N GLU A 415 5.06 -3.72 10.75
CA GLU A 415 4.88 -4.68 11.85
C GLU A 415 6.21 -5.36 12.23
N LYS A 416 6.94 -5.82 11.22
CA LYS A 416 8.23 -6.48 11.41
C LYS A 416 9.29 -5.52 11.99
N MET A 417 9.26 -4.26 11.58
CA MET A 417 10.16 -3.22 12.10
C MET A 417 9.84 -2.90 13.56
N ILE A 418 8.57 -2.69 13.91
CA ILE A 418 8.13 -2.45 15.30
C ILE A 418 8.52 -3.64 16.18
N SER A 419 8.29 -4.88 15.73
CA SER A 419 8.66 -6.08 16.48
C SER A 419 10.18 -6.21 16.70
N THR A 420 10.98 -5.89 15.68
CA THR A 420 12.46 -5.93 15.79
C THR A 420 12.94 -4.84 16.77
N LEU A 421 12.39 -3.63 16.68
CA LEU A 421 12.71 -2.53 17.59
C LEU A 421 12.30 -2.84 19.03
N ASP A 422 11.10 -3.41 19.23
CA ASP A 422 10.60 -3.82 20.55
C ASP A 422 11.55 -4.82 21.21
N THR A 423 11.95 -5.87 20.48
CA THR A 423 12.83 -6.93 20.99
C THR A 423 14.21 -6.40 21.35
N THR A 424 14.86 -5.64 20.46
CA THR A 424 16.21 -5.11 20.69
C THR A 424 16.24 -4.05 21.81
N SER A 425 15.17 -3.24 21.90
CA SER A 425 15.01 -2.26 22.98
C SER A 425 14.85 -2.94 24.33
N GLU A 426 13.99 -3.96 24.43
CA GLU A 426 13.76 -4.72 25.66
C GLU A 426 15.04 -5.41 26.16
N GLU A 427 15.81 -6.05 25.28
CA GLU A 427 17.09 -6.67 25.65
C GLU A 427 18.11 -5.65 26.20
N SER A 428 18.27 -4.52 25.52
CA SER A 428 19.21 -3.47 25.93
C SER A 428 18.83 -2.83 27.26
N VAL A 429 17.54 -2.57 27.46
CA VAL A 429 17.00 -2.05 28.74
C VAL A 429 17.25 -3.03 29.88
N ASN A 430 16.99 -4.31 29.66
CA ASN A 430 17.17 -5.32 30.69
C ASN A 430 18.64 -5.48 31.08
N ARG A 431 19.57 -5.40 30.11
CA ARG A 431 21.02 -5.38 30.40
C ARG A 431 21.42 -4.18 31.25
N LEU A 432 20.95 -2.98 30.90
CA LEU A 432 21.19 -1.79 31.71
C LEU A 432 20.69 -1.92 33.13
N ARG A 433 19.44 -2.35 33.29
CA ARG A 433 18.85 -2.50 34.64
C ARG A 433 19.69 -3.43 35.48
N LYS A 434 20.16 -4.53 34.90
CA LYS A 434 21.05 -5.46 35.60
C LYS A 434 22.36 -4.80 36.03
N VAL A 435 22.99 -4.01 35.15
CA VAL A 435 24.23 -3.29 35.49
C VAL A 435 23.98 -2.21 36.55
N LEU A 436 22.87 -1.48 36.48
CA LEU A 436 22.47 -0.49 37.48
C LEU A 436 22.20 -1.15 38.84
N ASP A 437 21.48 -2.27 38.88
CA ASP A 437 21.25 -3.05 40.10
C ASP A 437 22.56 -3.56 40.69
N GLU A 438 23.47 -4.09 39.87
CA GLU A 438 24.81 -4.52 40.32
C GLU A 438 25.63 -3.34 40.85
N THR A 439 25.50 -2.17 40.24
CA THR A 439 26.17 -0.92 40.66
C THR A 439 25.61 -0.44 41.99
N GLU A 440 24.29 -0.38 42.15
CA GLU A 440 23.60 -0.02 43.39
C GLU A 440 24.00 -0.95 44.55
N GLN A 441 24.01 -2.27 44.32
CA GLN A 441 24.37 -3.25 45.34
C GLN A 441 25.82 -3.08 45.81
N THR A 442 26.77 -2.92 44.87
CA THR A 442 28.18 -2.74 45.21
C THR A 442 28.44 -1.39 45.88
N LEU A 443 27.81 -0.31 45.44
CA LEU A 443 27.90 1.00 46.11
C LEU A 443 27.30 0.95 47.51
N SER A 444 26.14 0.30 47.69
CA SER A 444 25.52 0.12 49.00
C SER A 444 26.39 -0.71 49.95
N ALA A 445 27.04 -1.77 49.45
CA ALA A 445 28.02 -2.53 50.22
C ALA A 445 29.23 -1.67 50.60
N SER A 446 29.68 -0.80 49.69
CA SER A 446 30.78 0.13 49.94
C SER A 446 30.40 1.22 50.97
N VAL A 447 29.16 1.72 50.98
CA VAL A 447 28.63 2.60 52.05
C VAL A 447 28.66 1.88 53.41
N LYS A 448 28.24 0.62 53.47
CA LYS A 448 28.32 -0.17 54.69
C LYS A 448 29.77 -0.34 55.16
N ASN A 449 30.69 -0.69 54.25
CA ASN A 449 32.11 -0.83 54.56
C ASN A 449 32.72 0.49 55.06
N ILE A 450 32.27 1.63 54.53
CA ILE A 450 32.62 2.96 55.03
C ILE A 450 32.13 3.17 56.46
N GLY A 451 30.89 2.80 56.77
CA GLY A 451 30.37 2.81 58.14
C GLY A 451 31.20 1.94 59.10
N ASP A 452 31.51 0.71 58.69
CA ASP A 452 32.34 -0.21 59.48
C ASP A 452 33.79 0.32 59.66
N MET A 453 34.33 0.98 58.63
CA MET A 453 35.61 1.69 58.72
C MET A 453 35.54 2.82 59.74
N LEU A 454 34.53 3.68 59.67
CA LEU A 454 34.33 4.80 60.60
C LEU A 454 34.24 4.32 62.06
N GLU A 455 33.53 3.22 62.31
CA GLU A 455 33.43 2.64 63.66
C GLU A 455 34.78 2.10 64.16
N LYS A 456 35.47 1.26 63.36
CA LYS A 456 36.80 0.73 63.74
C LYS A 456 37.83 1.84 63.85
N TYR A 457 37.71 2.88 63.05
CA TYR A 457 38.56 4.05 63.08
C TYR A 457 38.43 4.84 64.38
N GLY A 458 37.19 5.11 64.80
CA GLY A 458 36.94 5.76 66.10
C GLY A 458 37.55 4.98 67.26
N LYS A 459 37.49 3.63 67.21
CA LYS A 459 38.17 2.78 68.20
C LYS A 459 39.69 2.92 68.15
N MET A 460 40.28 3.02 66.96
CA MET A 460 41.71 3.20 66.78
C MET A 460 42.21 4.54 67.33
N VAL A 461 41.48 5.64 67.06
CA VAL A 461 41.80 6.96 67.64
C VAL A 461 41.73 6.92 69.16
N ASN A 462 40.66 6.37 69.73
CA ASN A 462 40.51 6.25 71.18
C ASN A 462 41.62 5.40 71.82
N MET A 463 42.02 4.29 71.17
CA MET A 463 43.14 3.47 71.65
C MET A 463 44.49 4.18 71.52
N ALA A 464 44.69 4.97 70.46
CA ALA A 464 45.90 5.78 70.30
C ALA A 464 45.99 6.86 71.40
N GLU A 465 44.89 7.52 71.75
CA GLU A 465 44.81 8.45 72.88
C GLU A 465 45.10 7.75 74.22
N GLN A 466 44.59 6.53 74.42
CA GLN A 466 44.89 5.73 75.63
C GLN A 466 46.38 5.36 75.72
N VAL A 467 46.98 4.90 74.62
CA VAL A 467 48.42 4.60 74.55
C VAL A 467 49.26 5.85 74.79
N LEU A 468 48.82 7.01 74.26
CA LEU A 468 49.45 8.31 74.52
C LEU A 468 49.39 8.70 75.99
N GLY A 469 48.22 8.60 76.62
CA GLY A 469 48.04 8.88 78.04
C GLY A 469 48.89 7.96 78.91
N ALA A 470 48.87 6.65 78.64
CA ALA A 470 49.69 5.68 79.35
C ALA A 470 51.20 5.92 79.16
N ALA A 471 51.62 6.36 77.97
CA ALA A 471 52.99 6.77 77.72
C ALA A 471 53.37 8.06 78.48
N GLU A 472 52.48 9.05 78.55
CA GLU A 472 52.67 10.28 79.34
C GLU A 472 52.79 9.99 80.84
N ASP A 473 51.90 9.16 81.38
CA ASP A 473 51.92 8.74 82.79
C ASP A 473 53.20 7.95 83.12
N THR A 474 53.65 7.11 82.18
CA THR A 474 54.91 6.37 82.29
C THR A 474 56.11 7.32 82.23
N ALA A 475 56.08 8.36 81.38
CA ALA A 475 57.16 9.33 81.24
C ALA A 475 57.30 10.18 82.51
N ALA A 476 56.16 10.62 83.06
CA ALA A 476 56.10 11.33 84.32
C ALA A 476 56.62 10.48 85.49
N SER A 477 56.19 9.21 85.56
CA SER A 477 56.68 8.25 86.57
C SER A 477 58.17 7.97 86.44
N PHE A 478 58.69 7.92 85.20
CA PHE A 478 60.11 7.76 84.93
C PHE A 478 60.92 9.00 85.32
N SER A 479 60.46 10.21 84.98
CA SER A 479 61.07 11.47 85.40
C SER A 479 61.18 11.57 86.93
N SER A 480 60.16 11.09 87.63
CA SER A 480 60.15 10.99 89.10
C SER A 480 61.09 9.90 89.65
N ALA A 481 61.30 8.79 88.93
CA ALA A 481 62.16 7.66 89.34
C ALA A 481 63.63 7.80 88.90
N ALA A 482 63.91 8.63 87.89
CA ALA A 482 65.24 8.87 87.34
C ALA A 482 66.24 9.40 88.39
N GLY A 483 65.75 9.98 89.50
CA GLY A 483 66.56 10.31 90.66
C GLY A 483 67.22 9.12 91.37
N GLU A 484 66.73 7.88 91.17
CA GLU A 484 67.20 6.67 91.87
C GLU A 484 67.85 5.60 90.96
N VAL A 485 67.77 5.72 89.63
CA VAL A 485 67.99 4.62 88.66
C VAL A 485 69.41 4.49 88.09
N THR A 486 70.40 5.27 88.54
CA THR A 486 71.80 5.19 88.02
C THR A 486 72.51 3.82 88.24
N LYS A 487 71.84 2.80 88.79
CA LYS A 487 72.43 1.49 89.17
C LYS A 487 71.97 0.25 88.38
N ALA A 488 71.03 0.32 87.43
CA ALA A 488 70.40 -0.87 86.82
C ALA A 488 70.55 -1.00 85.27
N THR A 489 71.76 -0.80 84.75
CA THR A 489 72.04 -0.35 83.38
C THR A 489 71.82 -1.34 82.20
N ASN A 490 71.68 -2.66 82.41
CA ASN A 490 71.68 -3.64 81.30
C ASN A 490 70.29 -4.15 80.85
N GLY A 491 69.31 -4.32 81.74
CA GLY A 491 67.95 -4.77 81.36
C GLY A 491 67.10 -3.67 80.70
N VAL A 492 67.41 -2.43 81.11
CA VAL A 492 67.01 -1.15 80.54
C VAL A 492 67.29 -1.09 79.04
N ALA A 493 68.56 -1.27 78.63
CA ALA A 493 68.97 -1.13 77.24
C ALA A 493 68.26 -2.11 76.27
N GLN A 494 67.97 -3.33 76.74
CA GLN A 494 67.28 -4.34 75.92
C GLN A 494 65.79 -4.03 75.77
N SER A 495 65.14 -3.53 76.82
CA SER A 495 63.72 -3.15 76.78
C SER A 495 63.50 -1.91 75.92
N VAL A 496 64.38 -0.91 76.02
CA VAL A 496 64.43 0.27 75.14
C VAL A 496 64.55 -0.13 73.66
N SER A 497 65.40 -1.12 73.35
CA SER A 497 65.58 -1.58 71.98
C SER A 497 64.33 -2.26 71.41
N VAL A 498 63.60 -3.04 72.22
CA VAL A 498 62.38 -3.75 71.80
C VAL A 498 61.21 -2.78 71.61
N ILE A 499 61.02 -1.82 72.53
CA ILE A 499 60.03 -0.75 72.35
C ILE A 499 60.38 0.08 71.12
N GLY A 500 61.65 0.46 70.93
CA GLY A 500 62.07 1.25 69.78
C GLY A 500 61.84 0.55 68.43
N SER A 501 61.99 -0.79 68.38
CA SER A 501 61.65 -1.57 67.20
C SER A 501 60.14 -1.70 66.99
N GLN A 502 59.38 -2.00 68.05
CA GLN A 502 57.91 -2.12 67.98
C GLN A 502 57.24 -0.79 67.66
N GLN A 503 57.77 0.32 68.14
CA GLN A 503 57.34 1.67 67.82
C GLN A 503 57.58 2.00 66.35
N LYS A 504 58.76 1.70 65.80
CA LYS A 504 59.06 1.94 64.38
C LYS A 504 58.15 1.12 63.46
N GLU A 505 57.92 -0.14 63.82
CA GLU A 505 57.00 -1.03 63.10
C GLU A 505 55.55 -0.53 63.18
N LEU A 506 55.11 -0.14 64.37
CA LEU A 506 53.80 0.47 64.59
C LEU A 506 53.62 1.77 63.79
N GLN A 507 54.64 2.63 63.77
CA GLN A 507 54.64 3.88 63.03
C GLN A 507 54.58 3.65 61.52
N ALA A 508 55.34 2.68 61.01
CA ALA A 508 55.28 2.28 59.61
C ALA A 508 53.88 1.76 59.24
N ASN A 509 53.31 0.87 60.05
CA ASN A 509 51.97 0.31 59.83
C ASN A 509 50.86 1.39 59.90
N LEU A 510 51.00 2.38 60.79
CA LEU A 510 50.07 3.50 60.89
C LEU A 510 50.15 4.45 59.69
N ASN A 511 51.37 4.78 59.24
CA ASN A 511 51.56 5.58 58.04
C ASN A 511 50.99 4.87 56.80
N ASP A 512 51.25 3.57 56.64
CA ASP A 512 50.71 2.77 55.54
C ASP A 512 49.18 2.71 55.60
N THR A 513 48.60 2.61 56.79
CA THR A 513 47.15 2.64 57.00
C THR A 513 46.54 3.98 56.59
N ILE A 514 47.17 5.11 56.97
CA ILE A 514 46.72 6.45 56.57
C ILE A 514 46.82 6.66 55.06
N VAL A 515 47.94 6.25 54.46
CA VAL A 515 48.12 6.34 53.00
C VAL A 515 47.05 5.51 52.30
N SER A 516 46.80 4.28 52.77
CA SER A 516 45.77 3.41 52.21
C SER A 516 44.37 4.01 52.35
N MET A 517 44.03 4.64 53.48
CA MET A 517 42.77 5.36 53.65
C MET A 517 42.62 6.55 52.71
N LYS A 518 43.67 7.37 52.55
CA LYS A 518 43.65 8.50 51.61
C LYS A 518 43.44 8.00 50.19
N THR A 519 44.12 6.92 49.82
CA THR A 519 43.96 6.28 48.50
C THR A 519 42.53 5.78 48.30
N LEU A 520 41.98 5.01 49.25
CA LEU A 520 40.62 4.48 49.16
C LEU A 520 39.58 5.62 49.13
N SER A 521 39.70 6.62 50.00
CA SER A 521 38.81 7.79 50.05
C SER A 521 38.82 8.58 48.75
N ASN A 522 40.00 8.91 48.22
CA ASN A 522 40.13 9.64 46.96
C ASN A 522 39.64 8.80 45.78
N SER A 523 39.99 7.50 45.74
CA SER A 523 39.51 6.60 44.70
C SER A 523 37.99 6.50 44.72
N THR A 524 37.37 6.41 45.90
CA THR A 524 35.91 6.31 46.01
C THR A 524 35.22 7.60 45.58
N LEU A 525 35.74 8.76 45.97
CA LEU A 525 35.22 10.05 45.49
C LEU A 525 35.33 10.18 43.97
N GLU A 526 36.43 9.72 43.39
CA GLU A 526 36.62 9.74 41.94
C GLU A 526 35.66 8.78 41.22
N THR A 527 35.51 7.54 41.71
CA THR A 527 34.52 6.59 41.20
C THR A 527 33.10 7.15 41.27
N ASN A 528 32.76 7.85 42.37
CA ASN A 528 31.46 8.47 42.57
C ASN A 528 31.22 9.61 41.57
N ARG A 529 32.22 10.47 41.37
CA ARG A 529 32.18 11.53 40.35
C ARG A 529 31.96 10.94 38.97
N THR A 530 32.76 9.96 38.57
CA THR A 530 32.63 9.30 37.27
C THR A 530 31.27 8.61 37.13
N THR A 531 30.77 7.97 38.19
CA THR A 531 29.45 7.32 38.17
C THR A 531 28.34 8.34 37.97
N ILE A 532 28.34 9.48 38.68
CA ILE A 532 27.38 10.58 38.47
C ILE A 532 27.43 11.10 37.03
N GLU A 533 28.63 11.30 36.48
CA GLU A 533 28.79 11.74 35.09
C GLU A 533 28.17 10.74 34.09
N GLN A 534 28.36 9.44 34.33
CA GLN A 534 27.72 8.39 33.52
C GLN A 534 26.21 8.33 33.71
N LEU A 535 25.68 8.55 34.93
CA LEU A 535 24.23 8.58 35.20
C LEU A 535 23.54 9.76 34.50
N HIS A 536 24.14 10.96 34.55
CA HIS A 536 23.62 12.12 33.82
C HIS A 536 23.67 11.92 32.31
N THR A 537 24.80 11.43 31.80
CA THR A 537 24.92 11.03 30.40
C THR A 537 23.81 10.06 30.01
N MET A 538 23.57 9.05 30.85
CA MET A 538 22.55 8.05 30.59
C MET A 538 21.16 8.67 30.51
N LYS A 539 20.83 9.58 31.43
CA LYS A 539 19.58 10.32 31.41
C LYS A 539 19.39 11.10 30.11
N ASP A 540 20.40 11.84 29.67
CA ASP A 540 20.36 12.62 28.43
C ASP A 540 20.16 11.73 27.19
N VAL A 541 20.88 10.60 27.12
CA VAL A 541 20.72 9.61 26.05
C VAL A 541 19.32 9.01 26.04
N TRP A 542 18.77 8.74 27.23
CA TRP A 542 17.45 8.15 27.37
C TRP A 542 16.32 9.11 26.99
N GLU A 543 16.45 10.40 27.31
CA GLU A 543 15.53 11.45 26.87
C GLU A 543 15.55 11.60 25.34
N ARG A 544 16.72 11.62 24.72
CA ARG A 544 16.85 11.67 23.25
C ARG A 544 16.26 10.44 22.58
N TYR A 545 16.45 9.26 23.16
CA TYR A 545 15.85 8.02 22.64
C TYR A 545 14.31 8.10 22.67
N ARG A 546 13.73 8.65 23.74
CA ARG A 546 12.30 8.89 23.85
C ARG A 546 11.78 9.88 22.81
N ASP A 547 12.49 10.99 22.60
CA ASP A 547 12.10 12.01 21.62
C ASP A 547 12.26 11.52 20.17
N ALA A 548 13.30 10.74 19.89
CA ALA A 548 13.45 10.08 18.59
C ALA A 548 12.25 9.15 18.28
N GLY A 549 11.73 8.44 19.29
CA GLY A 549 10.51 7.64 19.17
C GLY A 549 9.27 8.46 18.78
N ARG A 550 9.12 9.68 19.33
CA ARG A 550 8.03 10.61 18.98
C ARG A 550 8.19 11.20 17.57
N ASN A 551 9.41 11.60 17.20
CA ASN A 551 9.66 12.12 15.85
C ASN A 551 9.43 11.06 14.77
N LEU A 552 9.70 9.78 15.09
CA LEU A 552 9.38 8.63 14.23
C LEU A 552 7.87 8.53 13.96
N GLU A 553 7.06 8.73 15.00
CA GLU A 553 5.60 8.72 14.94
C GLU A 553 5.10 9.82 14.00
N GLU A 554 5.59 11.05 14.16
CA GLU A 554 5.23 12.18 13.30
C GLU A 554 5.60 11.93 11.84
N ALA A 555 6.80 11.38 11.59
CA ALA A 555 7.23 11.03 10.23
C ALA A 555 6.34 9.95 9.61
N PHE A 556 5.94 8.94 10.37
CA PHE A 556 5.02 7.92 9.86
C PHE A 556 3.60 8.44 9.64
N ALA A 557 3.09 9.30 10.53
CA ALA A 557 1.81 9.96 10.36
C ALA A 557 1.79 10.83 9.09
N ALA A 558 2.89 11.55 8.82
CA ALA A 558 3.07 12.32 7.58
C ALA A 558 3.12 11.41 6.35
N ILE A 559 3.85 10.29 6.41
CA ILE A 559 3.91 9.31 5.31
C ILE A 559 2.52 8.73 5.01
N LEU A 560 1.75 8.36 6.03
CA LEU A 560 0.39 7.85 5.86
C LEU A 560 -0.53 8.88 5.23
N LYS A 561 -0.49 10.11 5.75
CA LYS A 561 -1.24 11.23 5.20
C LYS A 561 -0.87 11.43 3.73
N GLY A 562 0.42 11.40 3.40
CA GLY A 562 0.91 11.48 2.04
C GLY A 562 0.48 10.31 1.15
N LEU A 563 0.34 9.10 1.70
CA LEU A 563 -0.13 7.92 0.96
C LEU A 563 -1.63 8.01 0.64
N VAL A 564 -2.45 8.42 1.62
CA VAL A 564 -3.87 8.70 1.43
C VAL A 564 -4.08 9.84 0.43
N GLU A 565 -3.27 10.90 0.51
CA GLU A 565 -3.31 12.02 -0.42
C GLU A 565 -2.83 11.64 -1.84
N CYS A 566 -1.77 10.84 -1.97
CA CYS A 566 -1.28 10.32 -3.25
C CYS A 566 -2.36 9.46 -3.94
N GLN A 567 -3.00 8.59 -3.15
CA GLN A 567 -4.04 7.68 -3.61
C GLN A 567 -5.30 8.44 -4.06
N ASN A 568 -5.68 9.51 -3.34
CA ASN A 568 -6.74 10.44 -3.75
C ASN A 568 -6.34 11.28 -5.00
N ALA A 569 -5.09 11.74 -5.07
CA ALA A 569 -4.54 12.50 -6.20
C ALA A 569 -4.37 11.66 -7.47
N THR A 570 -4.25 10.33 -7.35
CA THR A 570 -4.26 9.39 -8.49
C THR A 570 -5.59 9.45 -9.26
N GLY A 571 -6.66 9.87 -8.60
CA GLY A 571 -7.95 10.17 -9.23
C GLY A 571 -8.02 11.51 -9.97
N GLU A 572 -7.08 12.45 -9.75
CA GLU A 572 -7.25 13.83 -10.24
C GLU A 572 -6.03 14.47 -10.94
N SER A 573 -4.77 14.25 -10.55
CA SER A 573 -3.58 14.79 -11.26
C SER A 573 -2.26 14.35 -10.64
N LEU A 574 -1.64 13.30 -11.21
CA LEU A 574 -0.40 12.69 -10.70
C LEU A 574 0.89 13.54 -10.85
N LYS A 575 0.80 14.71 -11.48
CA LYS A 575 1.98 15.51 -11.88
C LYS A 575 2.33 16.65 -10.91
N THR A 576 1.35 17.21 -10.22
CA THR A 576 1.53 18.32 -9.27
C THR A 576 2.02 17.80 -7.91
N TYR A 577 1.54 16.63 -7.51
CA TYR A 577 1.78 16.04 -6.19
C TYR A 577 3.22 15.54 -5.97
N LYS A 578 3.92 15.16 -7.06
CA LYS A 578 5.36 14.78 -7.02
C LYS A 578 6.19 15.79 -6.22
N ASN A 579 5.96 17.08 -6.47
CA ASN A 579 6.77 18.14 -5.87
C ASN A 579 6.41 18.40 -4.40
N GLU A 580 5.21 18.03 -3.95
CA GLU A 580 4.79 18.17 -2.54
C GLU A 580 5.22 16.98 -1.70
N LEU A 581 5.06 15.75 -2.20
CA LEU A 581 5.53 14.56 -1.51
C LEU A 581 7.07 14.50 -1.44
N ASP A 582 7.78 14.78 -2.53
CA ASP A 582 9.26 14.85 -2.49
C ASP A 582 9.72 15.90 -1.48
N LYS A 583 8.96 16.99 -1.30
CA LYS A 583 9.25 18.05 -0.34
C LYS A 583 8.98 17.62 1.11
N GLU A 584 7.83 17.02 1.41
CA GLU A 584 7.53 16.53 2.77
C GLU A 584 8.41 15.34 3.18
N LEU A 585 8.65 14.38 2.27
CA LEU A 585 9.59 13.28 2.50
C LEU A 585 11.01 13.80 2.69
N SER A 586 11.47 14.74 1.85
CA SER A 586 12.79 15.33 2.02
C SER A 586 12.90 16.15 3.31
N GLN A 587 11.87 16.89 3.71
CA GLN A 587 11.87 17.63 4.98
C GLN A 587 11.86 16.69 6.20
N SER A 588 11.10 15.61 6.14
CA SER A 588 11.07 14.59 7.20
C SER A 588 12.39 13.81 7.25
N LEU A 589 12.99 13.52 6.08
CA LEU A 589 14.32 12.92 5.97
C LEU A 589 15.43 13.85 6.43
N GLU A 590 15.37 15.15 6.14
CA GLU A 590 16.32 16.15 6.63
C GLU A 590 16.19 16.36 8.14
N SER A 591 14.96 16.40 8.67
CA SER A 591 14.72 16.48 10.10
C SER A 591 15.25 15.25 10.82
N LEU A 592 14.98 14.05 10.30
CA LEU A 592 15.50 12.81 10.85
C LEU A 592 17.02 12.71 10.71
N ALA A 593 17.59 13.06 9.55
CA ALA A 593 19.03 13.09 9.36
C ALA A 593 19.70 14.09 10.31
N GLY A 594 19.08 15.24 10.55
CA GLY A 594 19.52 16.21 11.55
C GLY A 594 19.50 15.64 12.98
N ILE A 595 18.44 14.91 13.36
CA ILE A 595 18.37 14.22 14.67
C ILE A 595 19.44 13.13 14.77
N VAL A 596 19.72 12.42 13.68
CA VAL A 596 20.77 11.40 13.61
C VAL A 596 22.16 12.00 13.70
N ASP A 597 22.42 13.12 13.03
CA ASP A 597 23.67 13.86 13.11
C ASP A 597 23.85 14.45 14.51
N GLU A 598 22.78 14.95 15.13
CA GLU A 598 22.80 15.45 16.51
C GLU A 598 23.06 14.30 17.50
N LEU A 599 22.44 13.13 17.34
CA LEU A 599 22.75 11.93 18.13
C LEU A 599 24.21 11.46 17.94
N ASN A 600 24.74 11.54 16.72
CA ASN A 600 26.14 11.19 16.41
C ASN A 600 27.13 12.19 17.01
N ASP A 601 26.84 13.49 16.92
CA ASP A 601 27.68 14.55 17.48
C ASP A 601 27.75 14.44 19.00
N ASN A 602 26.64 14.09 19.65
CA ASN A 602 26.61 13.85 21.11
C ASN A 602 27.33 12.54 21.50
N LEU A 603 27.32 11.54 20.63
CA LEU A 603 28.16 10.34 20.73
C LEU A 603 29.66 10.68 20.63
N ASP A 604 30.03 11.63 19.78
CA ASP A 604 31.41 12.09 19.63
C ASP A 604 31.86 13.02 20.76
N GLU A 605 30.96 13.80 21.36
CA GLU A 605 31.23 14.51 22.63
C GLU A 605 31.48 13.54 23.79
N LEU A 606 30.70 12.44 23.86
CA LEU A 606 30.92 11.39 24.86
C LEU A 606 32.25 10.64 24.69
N LYS A 607 32.72 10.45 23.45
CA LYS A 607 34.06 9.92 23.20
C LYS A 607 35.17 10.86 23.67
N LYS A 608 34.94 12.18 23.69
CA LYS A 608 35.92 13.17 24.18
C LYS A 608 36.07 13.14 25.70
N ILE A 609 35.04 12.71 26.45
CA ILE A 609 35.10 12.50 27.91
C ILE A 609 35.99 11.29 28.28
N LYS A 610 36.35 10.43 27.32
CA LYS A 610 37.23 9.27 27.51
C LYS A 610 38.73 9.61 27.52
N LYS A 611 39.11 10.89 27.50
CA LYS A 611 40.49 11.40 27.61
C LYS A 611 40.61 12.36 28.77
#